data_AF-A0A8S3IZR2-F1
#
_entry.id   AF-A0A8S3IZR2-F1
#
_cell.length_a   1.000
_cell.length_b   1.000
_cell.length_c   1.000
_cell.angle_alpha   90.00
_cell.angle_beta   90.00
_cell.angle_gamma   90.00
#
_symmetry.space_group_name_H-M   'P 1'
#
loop_
_entity.id
_entity.type
_entity.pdbx_description
1 polymer ?
#
loop_
_entity_poly.entity_id
_entity_poly.type
_entity_poly.pdbx_seq_one_letter_code
_entity_poly.pdbx_strand_id
1 'polypeptide(L)'
;MFLYHDHHTTTHRGSNKTSHKLINKYYWPNMHVAINEYIKACEKCTRYNYIRTKRLGKMNIIPTPNKVMNLLAVKINSAQEAADFFLDVCYHCGAPSKLITDQGSHFVAELTRAIIESCNTTHILATPHHP
;
A
#
# COMPACT_ATOMS: atom_id res chain seq x y z
N MET A 1 26.02 17.37 -18.18
CA MET A 1 25.03 16.70 -17.30
C MET A 1 25.64 16.27 -15.97
N PHE A 2 26.77 15.57 -15.98
CA PHE A 2 27.53 15.11 -14.80
C PHE A 2 27.64 16.15 -13.65
N LEU A 3 28.14 17.36 -13.92
CA LEU A 3 28.33 18.42 -12.90
C LEU A 3 27.05 18.94 -12.23
N TYR A 4 25.89 18.72 -12.86
CA TYR A 4 24.61 19.27 -12.40
C TYR A 4 23.68 18.20 -11.79
N HIS A 5 23.95 16.92 -12.09
CA HIS A 5 23.10 15.80 -11.69
C HIS A 5 23.84 14.68 -10.97
N ASP A 6 25.03 14.27 -11.44
CA ASP A 6 25.73 13.07 -10.95
C ASP A 6 26.90 13.38 -10.01
N HIS A 7 27.25 14.65 -9.86
CA HIS A 7 28.28 15.09 -8.94
C HIS A 7 27.86 14.74 -7.50
N HIS A 8 28.78 14.26 -6.68
CA HIS A 8 28.51 13.79 -5.31
C HIS A 8 27.87 14.86 -4.41
N THR A 9 28.18 16.15 -4.62
CA THR A 9 27.52 17.26 -3.91
C THR A 9 26.17 17.67 -4.52
N THR A 10 25.85 17.20 -5.72
CA THR A 10 24.55 17.44 -6.34
C THR A 10 23.56 16.38 -5.90
N THR A 11 22.43 16.81 -5.34
CA THR A 11 21.45 15.93 -4.71
C THR A 11 20.51 15.23 -5.71
N HIS A 12 21.03 14.76 -6.86
CA HIS A 12 20.25 14.02 -7.88
C HIS A 12 18.88 14.65 -8.15
N ARG A 13 18.88 15.95 -8.50
CA ARG A 13 17.65 16.74 -8.56
C ARG A 13 16.82 16.37 -9.80
N GLY A 14 15.49 16.38 -9.63
CA GLY A 14 14.54 16.10 -10.72
C GLY A 14 14.68 17.07 -11.91
N SER A 15 14.10 16.66 -13.05
CA SER A 15 14.27 17.31 -14.36
C SER A 15 14.02 18.81 -14.38
N ASN A 16 12.98 19.29 -13.71
CA ASN A 16 12.67 20.73 -13.67
C ASN A 16 13.77 21.54 -12.97
N LYS A 17 14.34 21.04 -11.88
CA LYS A 17 15.38 21.73 -11.12
C LYS A 17 16.70 21.76 -11.90
N THR A 18 17.02 20.65 -12.57
CA THR A 18 18.21 20.53 -13.40
C THR A 18 18.11 21.41 -14.65
N SER A 19 16.94 21.44 -15.29
CA SER A 19 16.65 22.33 -16.42
C SER A 19 16.81 23.80 -16.03
N HIS A 20 16.21 24.24 -14.91
CA HIS A 20 16.32 25.63 -14.45
C HIS A 20 17.76 26.11 -14.26
N LYS A 21 18.67 25.23 -13.81
CA LYS A 21 20.10 25.58 -13.65
C LYS A 21 20.86 25.62 -14.96
N LEU A 22 20.47 24.79 -15.93
CA LEU A 22 21.16 24.67 -17.23
C LEU A 22 20.73 25.75 -18.21
N ILE A 23 19.45 26.11 -18.24
CA ILE A 23 18.87 27.10 -19.18
C ILE A 23 19.56 28.46 -19.09
N ASN A 24 19.97 28.89 -17.89
CA ASN A 24 20.62 30.18 -17.71
C ASN A 24 22.08 30.23 -18.21
N LYS A 25 22.67 29.09 -18.61
CA LYS A 25 24.08 28.99 -18.99
C LYS A 25 24.30 28.40 -20.38
N TYR A 26 23.37 27.57 -20.85
CA TYR A 26 23.51 26.78 -22.05
C TYR A 26 22.17 26.66 -22.77
N TYR A 27 22.23 26.54 -24.09
CA TYR A 27 21.06 26.29 -24.94
C TYR A 27 21.39 25.28 -26.03
N TRP A 28 20.48 24.34 -26.26
CA TRP A 28 20.49 23.45 -27.42
C TRP A 28 19.05 23.01 -27.77
N PRO A 29 18.79 22.60 -29.02
CA PRO A 29 17.47 22.09 -29.42
C PRO A 29 17.03 20.89 -28.57
N ASN A 30 15.76 20.85 -28.18
CA ASN A 30 15.18 19.79 -27.35
C ASN A 30 15.85 19.56 -25.97
N MET A 31 16.49 20.59 -25.42
CA MET A 31 17.20 20.50 -24.14
C MET A 31 16.36 19.91 -23.00
N HIS A 32 15.11 20.34 -22.85
CA HIS A 32 14.23 19.82 -21.81
C HIS A 32 13.95 18.32 -21.95
N VAL A 33 13.80 17.85 -23.19
CA VAL A 33 13.56 16.43 -23.50
C VAL A 33 14.79 15.61 -23.13
N ALA A 34 15.96 16.04 -23.59
CA ALA A 34 17.24 15.37 -23.30
C ALA A 34 17.54 15.31 -21.79
N ILE A 35 17.28 16.40 -21.05
CA ILE A 35 17.45 16.44 -19.58
C ILE A 35 16.48 15.47 -18.89
N ASN A 36 15.23 15.42 -19.34
CA ASN A 36 14.22 14.54 -18.77
C ASN A 36 14.54 13.06 -19.01
N GLU A 37 14.94 12.71 -20.24
CA GLU A 37 15.36 11.35 -20.60
C GLU A 37 16.58 10.90 -19.79
N TYR A 38 17.58 11.76 -19.66
CA TYR A 38 18.76 11.47 -18.85
C TYR A 38 18.43 11.18 -17.39
N ILE A 39 17.57 12.00 -16.78
CA ILE A 39 17.21 11.85 -15.36
C ILE A 39 16.33 10.61 -15.14
N LYS A 40 15.45 10.30 -16.09
CA LYS A 40 14.66 9.05 -16.09
C LYS A 40 15.54 7.80 -16.24
N ALA A 41 16.64 7.90 -16.98
CA ALA A 41 17.60 6.81 -17.15
C ALA A 41 18.58 6.66 -15.97
N CYS A 42 18.62 7.61 -15.01
CA CYS A 42 19.54 7.53 -13.89
C CYS A 42 19.12 6.48 -12.86
N GLU A 43 19.96 5.46 -12.66
CA GLU A 43 19.73 4.37 -11.71
C GLU A 43 19.48 4.86 -10.27
N LYS A 44 20.24 5.85 -9.79
CA LYS A 44 20.06 6.41 -8.44
C LYS A 44 18.69 7.09 -8.29
N CYS A 45 18.29 7.86 -9.30
CA CYS A 45 16.97 8.51 -9.32
C CYS A 45 15.86 7.46 -9.40
N THR A 46 15.99 6.44 -10.24
CA THR A 46 14.97 5.40 -10.41
C THR A 46 14.84 4.53 -9.16
N ARG A 47 15.96 4.22 -8.48
CA ARG A 47 15.98 3.41 -7.25
C ARG A 47 15.37 4.13 -6.05
N TYR A 48 15.65 5.43 -5.88
CA TYR A 48 15.29 6.15 -4.65
C TYR A 48 14.07 7.08 -4.78
N ASN A 49 13.66 7.47 -6.00
CA ASN A 49 12.46 8.30 -6.14
C ASN A 49 11.20 7.44 -5.98
N TYR A 50 10.36 7.84 -5.02
CA TYR A 50 9.05 7.24 -4.85
C TYR A 50 8.17 7.50 -6.09
N ILE A 51 7.70 6.42 -6.72
CA ILE A 51 6.78 6.49 -7.84
C ILE A 51 5.46 7.08 -7.34
N ARG A 52 5.16 8.32 -7.72
CA ARG A 52 3.86 8.97 -7.46
C ARG A 52 2.79 8.51 -8.45
N THR A 53 2.65 7.22 -8.70
CA THR A 53 1.48 6.71 -9.42
C THR A 53 0.27 6.94 -8.53
N LYS A 54 -0.78 7.58 -9.07
CA LYS A 54 -2.10 7.56 -8.43
C LYS A 54 -2.42 6.09 -8.10
N ARG A 55 -2.84 5.81 -6.86
CA ARG A 55 -3.25 4.47 -6.43
C ARG A 55 -4.17 3.88 -7.52
N LEU A 56 -3.83 2.70 -8.02
CA LEU A 56 -4.67 1.94 -8.93
C LEU A 56 -5.88 1.44 -8.14
N GLY A 57 -6.92 2.26 -8.04
CA GLY A 57 -8.17 1.89 -7.37
C GLY A 57 -8.97 3.11 -6.91
N LYS A 58 -10.29 3.11 -7.18
CA LYS A 58 -11.20 4.02 -6.50
C LYS A 58 -11.24 3.65 -5.02
N MET A 59 -11.19 4.64 -4.14
CA MET A 59 -11.36 4.42 -2.71
C MET A 59 -12.75 3.83 -2.49
N ASN A 60 -12.81 2.57 -2.04
CA ASN A 60 -14.07 1.97 -1.62
C ASN A 60 -14.38 2.54 -0.23
N ILE A 61 -15.42 3.38 -0.15
CA ILE A 61 -15.93 3.84 1.14
C ILE A 61 -16.56 2.63 1.82
N ILE A 62 -16.03 2.25 2.98
CA ILE A 62 -16.70 1.27 3.84
C ILE A 62 -17.96 1.98 4.37
N PRO A 63 -19.17 1.43 4.13
CA PRO A 63 -20.40 2.06 4.59
C PRO A 63 -20.36 2.23 6.11
N THR A 64 -20.96 3.31 6.61
CA THR A 64 -21.06 3.55 8.05
C THR A 64 -21.72 2.33 8.72
N PRO A 65 -21.08 1.74 9.75
CA PRO A 65 -21.67 0.59 10.43
C PRO A 65 -23.01 0.97 11.06
N ASN A 66 -24.08 0.29 10.65
CA ASN A 66 -25.41 0.42 11.27
C ASN A 66 -25.61 -0.54 12.44
N LYS A 67 -24.57 -1.30 12.82
CA LYS A 67 -24.55 -2.23 13.95
C LYS A 67 -23.41 -1.85 14.90
N VAL A 68 -23.57 -2.23 16.16
CA VAL A 68 -22.60 -1.99 17.23
C VAL A 68 -21.24 -2.61 16.92
N MET A 69 -20.19 -1.91 17.34
CA MET A 69 -18.81 -2.41 17.26
C MET A 69 -18.57 -3.37 18.41
N ASN A 70 -18.23 -4.63 18.09
CA ASN A 70 -17.81 -5.61 19.09
C ASN A 70 -16.28 -5.60 19.17
N LEU A 71 -15.75 -5.36 20.37
CA LEU A 71 -14.31 -5.36 20.66
C LEU A 71 -14.02 -6.47 21.64
N LEU A 72 -13.16 -7.40 21.25
CA LEU A 72 -12.66 -8.45 22.14
C LEU A 72 -11.16 -8.26 22.34
N ALA A 73 -10.75 -8.07 23.59
CA ALA A 73 -9.36 -8.13 23.98
C ALA A 73 -8.99 -9.60 24.24
N VAL A 74 -8.13 -10.13 23.39
CA VAL A 74 -7.66 -11.52 23.50
C VAL A 74 -6.26 -11.53 24.12
N LYS A 75 -6.00 -12.49 25.03
CA LYS A 75 -4.71 -12.60 25.73
C LYS A 75 -3.61 -13.16 24.82
N ILE A 76 -3.97 -14.01 23.88
CA ILE A 76 -3.08 -14.63 22.91
C ILE A 76 -3.67 -14.35 21.52
N ASN A 77 -2.82 -14.26 20.50
CA ASN A 77 -3.30 -14.08 19.13
C ASN A 77 -3.26 -15.44 18.42
N SER A 78 -4.05 -16.40 18.92
CA SER A 78 -4.14 -17.76 18.37
C SER A 78 -5.27 -17.91 17.34
N ALA A 79 -5.15 -18.91 16.46
CA ALA A 79 -6.21 -19.23 15.50
C ALA A 79 -7.52 -19.65 16.18
N GLN A 80 -7.41 -20.32 17.34
CA GLN A 80 -8.57 -20.78 18.10
C GLN A 80 -9.36 -19.61 18.68
N GLU A 81 -8.70 -18.64 19.31
CA GLU A 81 -9.40 -17.47 19.84
C GLU A 81 -10.00 -16.60 18.72
N ALA A 82 -9.34 -16.51 17.56
CA ALA A 82 -9.89 -15.82 16.39
C ALA A 82 -11.16 -16.50 15.85
N ALA A 83 -11.15 -17.83 15.81
CA ALA A 83 -12.31 -18.64 15.42
C ALA A 83 -13.47 -18.52 16.43
N ASP A 84 -13.18 -18.64 17.72
CA ASP A 84 -14.17 -18.52 18.79
C ASP A 84 -14.82 -17.14 18.78
N PHE A 85 -14.03 -16.07 18.59
CA PHE A 85 -14.56 -14.73 18.44
C PHE A 85 -15.45 -14.58 17.21
N PHE A 86 -15.04 -15.14 16.07
CA PHE A 86 -15.85 -15.09 14.87
C PHE A 86 -17.20 -15.81 15.06
N LEU A 87 -17.21 -16.96 15.72
CA LEU A 87 -18.43 -17.68 16.07
C LEU A 87 -19.31 -16.86 17.02
N ASP A 88 -18.72 -16.22 18.03
CA ASP A 88 -19.44 -15.33 18.95
C ASP A 88 -20.14 -14.19 18.19
N VAL A 89 -19.46 -13.57 17.23
CA VAL A 89 -20.05 -12.57 16.34
C VAL A 89 -21.19 -13.16 15.51
N CYS A 90 -21.02 -14.38 14.97
CA CYS A 90 -22.06 -15.06 14.21
C CYS A 90 -23.30 -15.34 15.05
N TYR A 91 -23.16 -15.77 16.31
CA TYR A 91 -24.27 -16.04 17.20
C TYR A 91 -25.04 -14.77 17.60
N HIS A 92 -24.34 -13.67 17.84
CA HIS A 92 -24.98 -12.42 18.27
C HIS A 92 -25.59 -11.62 17.13
N CYS A 93 -24.92 -11.58 15.97
CA CYS A 93 -25.24 -10.65 14.89
C CYS A 93 -25.69 -11.32 13.59
N GLY A 94 -25.59 -12.65 13.51
CA GLY A 94 -25.65 -13.42 12.27
C GLY A 94 -24.30 -13.48 11.55
N ALA A 95 -24.08 -14.54 10.76
CA ALA A 95 -22.86 -14.70 9.99
C ALA A 95 -22.71 -13.56 8.95
N PRO A 96 -21.57 -12.84 8.93
CA PRO A 96 -21.36 -11.79 7.95
C PRO A 96 -21.18 -12.39 6.55
N SER A 97 -21.60 -11.68 5.50
CA SER A 97 -21.34 -12.13 4.12
C SER A 97 -19.87 -11.98 3.73
N LYS A 98 -19.17 -11.01 4.33
CA LYS A 98 -17.76 -10.71 4.08
C LYS A 98 -17.05 -10.39 5.38
N LEU A 99 -15.87 -10.99 5.57
CA LEU A 99 -14.95 -10.69 6.65
C LEU A 99 -13.66 -10.13 6.06
N ILE A 100 -13.16 -9.01 6.57
CA ILE A 100 -11.90 -8.41 6.13
C ILE A 100 -10.93 -8.45 7.30
N THR A 101 -9.76 -9.05 7.11
CA THR A 101 -8.68 -9.05 8.12
C THR A 101 -7.34 -8.71 7.48
N ASP A 102 -6.33 -8.42 8.29
CA ASP A 102 -4.95 -8.42 7.84
C ASP A 102 -4.44 -9.85 7.60
N GLN A 103 -3.15 -9.98 7.27
CA GLN A 103 -2.48 -11.28 7.06
C GLN A 103 -1.91 -11.88 8.34
N GLY A 104 -2.48 -11.55 9.51
CA GLY A 104 -2.10 -12.18 10.77
C GLY A 104 -2.21 -13.70 10.70
N SER A 105 -1.24 -14.41 11.27
CA SER A 105 -1.16 -15.88 11.21
C SER A 105 -2.41 -16.58 11.74
N HIS A 106 -3.07 -16.01 12.74
CA HIS A 106 -4.32 -16.51 13.33
C HIS A 106 -5.53 -16.34 12.42
N PHE A 107 -5.53 -15.39 11.48
CA PHE A 107 -6.60 -15.25 10.48
C PHE A 107 -6.35 -16.11 9.24
N VAL A 108 -5.09 -16.41 8.92
CA VAL A 108 -4.70 -17.22 7.76
C VAL A 108 -4.70 -18.72 8.07
N ALA A 109 -4.67 -19.10 9.35
CA ALA A 109 -4.64 -20.49 9.78
C ALA A 109 -5.83 -21.31 9.22
N GLU A 110 -5.58 -22.60 8.98
CA GLU A 110 -6.55 -23.53 8.39
C GLU A 110 -7.85 -23.61 9.20
N LEU A 111 -7.74 -23.65 10.54
CA LEU A 111 -8.88 -23.68 11.45
C LEU A 111 -9.84 -22.50 11.23
N THR A 112 -9.30 -21.28 11.24
CA THR A 112 -10.07 -20.05 11.09
C THR A 112 -10.71 -20.00 9.71
N ARG A 113 -9.97 -20.37 8.66
CA ARG A 113 -10.52 -20.44 7.29
C ARG A 113 -11.67 -21.42 7.20
N ALA A 114 -11.52 -22.64 7.73
CA ALA A 114 -12.55 -23.67 7.69
C ALA A 114 -13.85 -23.19 8.38
N ILE A 115 -13.73 -22.51 9.52
CA ILE A 115 -14.88 -21.98 10.25
C ILE A 115 -15.57 -20.86 9.47
N ILE A 116 -14.80 -19.89 8.95
CA ILE A 116 -15.35 -18.79 8.14
C ILE A 116 -16.07 -19.33 6.89
N GLU A 117 -15.48 -20.32 6.21
CA GLU A 117 -16.09 -20.98 5.05
C GLU A 117 -17.37 -21.75 5.43
N SER A 118 -17.40 -22.44 6.56
CA SER A 118 -18.61 -23.14 7.06
C SER A 118 -19.76 -22.18 7.40
N CYS A 119 -19.45 -20.94 7.77
CA CYS A 119 -20.44 -19.89 8.00
C CYS A 119 -20.88 -19.20 6.69
N ASN A 120 -20.41 -19.69 5.53
CA ASN A 120 -20.68 -19.12 4.20
C ASN A 120 -20.24 -17.64 4.10
N THR A 121 -19.16 -17.30 4.80
CA THR A 121 -18.59 -15.95 4.83
C THR A 121 -17.39 -15.89 3.87
N THR A 122 -17.32 -14.86 3.04
CA THR A 122 -16.15 -14.63 2.20
C THR A 122 -15.05 -13.92 2.98
N HIS A 123 -13.87 -14.53 3.10
CA HIS A 123 -12.72 -13.94 3.78
C HIS A 123 -11.82 -13.17 2.81
N ILE A 124 -11.63 -11.87 3.07
CA ILE A 124 -10.79 -10.97 2.27
C ILE A 124 -9.59 -10.56 3.13
N LEU A 125 -8.39 -10.87 2.63
CA LEU A 125 -7.13 -10.47 3.27
C LEU A 125 -6.63 -9.15 2.69
N ALA A 126 -6.25 -8.21 3.56
CA ALA A 126 -5.59 -6.99 3.14
C ALA A 126 -4.21 -7.28 2.52
N THR A 127 -3.74 -6.40 1.63
CA THR A 127 -2.38 -6.52 1.05
C THR A 127 -1.32 -6.28 2.12
N PRO A 128 -0.18 -7.00 2.09
CA PRO A 128 0.89 -6.80 3.07
C PRO A 128 1.43 -5.37 3.00
N HIS A 129 1.80 -4.81 4.16
CA HIS A 129 2.47 -3.51 4.29
C HIS A 129 1.74 -2.29 3.69
N HIS A 130 0.41 -2.36 3.57
CA HIS A 130 -0.41 -1.21 3.21
C HIS A 130 -1.46 -0.94 4.31
N PRO A 131 -1.04 -0.33 5.44
CA PRO A 131 -1.96 0.11 6.49
C PRO A 131 -2.93 1.19 5.98
#